data_AF-A0A392SZ64-F1
#
_entry.id   AF-A0A392SZ64-F1
#
_cell.length_a   1.000
_cell.length_b   1.000
_cell.length_c   1.000
_cell.angle_alpha   90.00
_cell.angle_beta   90.00
_cell.angle_gamma   90.00
#
_symmetry.space_group_name_H-M   'P 1'
#
loop_
_entity.id
_entity.type
_entity.pdbx_description
1 polymer ?
#
loop_
_entity_poly.entity_id
_entity_poly.type
_entity_poly.pdbx_seq_one_letter_code
_entity_poly.pdbx_strand_id
1 'polypeptide(L)' 'MLGTSFGELHFDPEIERIARANRKAVRQAKQADRLATLEQLPQEEEEDTPSPYIFEEEHIEMAEANPPPPPPPRRT' A
#
# COMPACT_ATOMS: atom_id res chain seq x y z
N MET A 1 10.61 7.58 -35.09
CA MET A 1 9.26 7.37 -34.54
C MET A 1 9.33 6.16 -33.64
N LEU A 2 9.19 6.34 -32.32
CA LEU A 2 9.25 5.24 -31.35
C LEU A 2 7.91 4.49 -31.44
N GLY A 3 7.87 3.41 -32.20
CA GLY A 3 6.66 2.61 -32.39
C GLY A 3 6.32 1.85 -31.12
N THR A 4 5.44 2.39 -30.28
CA THR A 4 4.82 1.64 -29.19
C THR A 4 3.61 0.89 -29.73
N SER A 5 3.82 -0.04 -30.66
CA SER A 5 2.80 -1.04 -30.96
C SER A 5 2.88 -2.12 -29.87
N PHE A 6 2.37 -1.79 -28.68
CA PHE A 6 2.06 -2.81 -27.70
C PHE A 6 0.87 -3.58 -28.27
N GLY A 7 1.12 -4.78 -28.79
CA GLY A 7 0.05 -5.70 -29.15
C GLY A 7 -0.87 -5.92 -27.95
N GLU A 8 -2.13 -6.25 -28.22
CA GLU A 8 -3.10 -6.53 -27.17
C GLU A 8 -2.59 -7.67 -26.27
N LEU A 9 -2.30 -7.33 -25.00
CA LEU A 9 -1.87 -8.31 -24.02
C LEU A 9 -3.12 -8.92 -23.39
N HIS A 10 -3.38 -10.19 -23.69
CA HIS A 10 -4.47 -10.93 -23.06
C HIS A 10 -4.09 -11.36 -21.65
N PHE A 11 -5.06 -11.27 -20.75
CA PHE A 11 -4.91 -11.74 -19.38
C PHE A 11 -4.88 -13.27 -19.35
N ASP A 12 -3.83 -13.81 -18.72
CA ASP A 12 -3.74 -15.24 -18.41
C ASP A 12 -4.03 -15.47 -16.91
N PRO A 13 -5.16 -16.10 -16.57
CA PRO A 13 -5.54 -16.34 -15.17
C PRO A 13 -4.54 -17.23 -14.42
N GLU A 14 -3.83 -18.12 -15.11
CA GLU A 14 -2.85 -19.00 -14.49
C GLU A 14 -1.58 -18.23 -14.12
N ILE A 15 -1.16 -17.28 -14.97
CA ILE A 15 -0.04 -16.37 -14.67
C ILE A 15 -0.36 -15.52 -13.44
N GLU A 16 -1.57 -14.95 -13.35
CA GLU A 16 -1.97 -14.13 -12.20
C GLU A 16 -2.00 -14.96 -10.91
N ARG A 17 -2.50 -16.20 -10.96
CA ARG A 17 -2.52 -17.11 -9.82
C ARG A 17 -1.11 -17.36 -9.29
N ILE A 18 -0.17 -17.64 -10.19
CA ILE A 18 1.24 -17.90 -9.85
C ILE A 18 1.91 -16.63 -9.33
N ALA A 19 1.68 -15.47 -9.97
CA ALA A 19 2.23 -14.19 -9.53
C ALA A 19 1.79 -13.84 -8.10
N ARG A 20 0.50 -14.08 -7.76
CA ARG A 20 -0.02 -13.92 -6.39
C ARG A 20 0.65 -14.85 -5.40
N ALA A 21 0.83 -16.13 -5.76
CA ALA A 21 1.52 -17.10 -4.93
C ALA A 21 2.98 -16.69 -4.67
N ASN A 22 3.72 -16.31 -5.71
CA ASN A 22 5.10 -15.84 -5.60
C ASN A 22 5.21 -14.58 -4.72
N ARG A 23 4.29 -13.62 -4.87
CA ARG A 23 4.25 -12.42 -4.03
C ARG A 23 4.05 -12.75 -2.55
N LYS A 24 3.23 -13.77 -2.23
CA LYS A 24 3.04 -14.25 -0.85
C LYS A 24 4.30 -14.94 -0.33
N ALA A 25 4.88 -15.85 -1.12
CA ALA A 25 6.10 -16.57 -0.75
C ALA A 25 7.27 -15.61 -0.45
N VAL A 26 7.46 -14.57 -1.28
CA VAL A 26 8.50 -13.55 -1.06
C VAL A 26 8.24 -12.77 0.24
N ARG A 27 6.98 -12.43 0.54
CA ARG A 27 6.66 -11.75 1.81
C ARG A 27 6.97 -12.63 3.01
N GLN A 28 6.61 -13.90 2.95
CA GLN A 28 6.91 -14.87 4.00
C GLN A 28 8.42 -15.07 4.18
N ALA A 29 9.18 -15.21 3.09
CA ALA A 29 10.63 -15.33 3.15
C ALA A 29 11.28 -14.10 3.80
N LYS A 30 10.86 -12.88 3.40
CA LYS A 30 11.35 -11.64 4.03
C LYS A 30 11.02 -11.54 5.52
N GLN A 31 9.84 -12.02 5.93
CA GLN A 31 9.47 -12.06 7.35
C GLN A 31 10.29 -13.09 8.11
N ALA A 32 10.49 -14.28 7.55
CA ALA A 32 11.33 -15.32 8.12
C ALA A 32 12.78 -14.85 8.27
N ASP A 33 13.34 -14.18 7.26
CA ASP A 33 14.68 -13.59 7.31
C ASP A 33 14.78 -12.54 8.42
N ARG A 34 13.78 -11.64 8.52
CA ARG A 34 13.72 -10.64 9.62
C ARG A 34 13.68 -11.30 10.99
N LEU A 35 12.85 -12.33 11.17
CA LEU A 35 12.77 -13.07 12.42
C LEU A 35 14.09 -13.79 12.73
N ALA A 36 14.71 -14.43 11.75
CA ALA A 36 16.01 -15.08 11.92
C ALA A 36 17.13 -14.08 12.27
N THR A 37 17.09 -12.87 11.70
CA THR A 37 18.03 -11.79 12.08
C THR A 37 17.74 -11.24 13.47
N LEU A 38 16.47 -11.14 13.86
CA LEU A 38 16.05 -10.69 15.19
C LEU A 38 16.39 -11.74 16.28
N GLU A 39 16.26 -13.03 15.98
CA GLU A 39 16.68 -14.12 16.88
C GLU A 39 18.20 -14.17 17.07
N GLN A 40 18.97 -13.62 16.12
CA GLN A 40 20.43 -13.50 16.22
C GLN A 40 20.88 -12.21 16.91
N LEU A 41 20.04 -11.18 16.97
CA LEU A 41 20.33 -9.94 17.68
C LEU A 41 19.78 -10.09 19.12
N PRO A 42 20.60 -10.13 20.18
CA PRO A 42 20.06 -10.14 21.53
C PRO A 42 19.18 -8.91 21.72
N GLN A 43 17.99 -9.15 22.28
CA GLN A 43 16.85 -8.27 22.55
C GLN A 43 17.20 -6.88 23.12
N GLU A 44 17.79 -5.99 22.32
CA GLU A 44 18.06 -4.60 22.71
C GLU A 44 17.63 -3.59 21.63
N GLU A 45 16.57 -3.83 20.86
CA GLU A 45 15.83 -2.75 20.17
C GLU A 45 14.34 -3.10 20.08
N GLU A 46 13.69 -3.17 21.23
CA GLU A 46 12.25 -2.94 21.36
C GLU A 46 12.03 -1.42 21.46
N GLU A 47 12.11 -0.70 20.33
CA GLU A 47 11.51 0.64 20.09
C GLU A 47 12.17 1.27 18.84
N ASP A 48 11.64 1.03 17.64
CA ASP A 48 11.18 2.11 16.75
C ASP A 48 10.46 1.57 15.51
N THR A 49 9.30 2.14 15.21
CA THR A 49 8.45 1.94 14.02
C THR A 49 7.52 0.71 13.98
N PRO A 50 6.35 0.74 14.64
CA PRO A 50 5.17 0.19 14.00
C PRO A 50 4.83 1.12 12.82
N SER A 51 5.27 0.80 11.61
CA SER A 51 4.54 1.25 10.42
C SER A 51 3.47 0.20 10.14
N PRO A 52 2.19 0.45 10.46
CA PRO A 52 1.12 -0.40 10.02
C PRO A 52 0.90 -0.12 8.53
N TYR A 53 1.76 -0.65 7.67
CA TYR A 53 1.47 -0.78 6.24
C TYR A 53 0.51 -1.96 6.01
N ILE A 54 -0.56 -2.01 6.81
CA ILE A 54 -1.78 -2.76 6.55
C ILE A 54 -2.89 -1.72 6.73
N PHE A 55 -2.91 -0.74 5.82
CA PHE A 55 -4.06 0.12 5.57
C PHE A 55 -5.01 -0.64 4.62
N GLU A 56 -5.31 -1.89 4.95
CA GLU A 56 -6.50 -2.54 4.42
C GLU A 56 -7.61 -2.09 5.38
N GLU A 57 -8.51 -1.23 4.91
CA GLU A 57 -9.86 -1.05 5.48
C GLU A 57 -10.05 -0.04 6.64
N GLU A 58 -9.55 1.19 6.50
CA GLU A 58 -10.24 2.35 7.10
C GLU A 58 -10.86 3.18 5.97
N HIS A 59 -12.17 2.97 5.76
CA HIS A 59 -13.01 3.83 4.93
C HIS A 59 -12.99 5.24 5.53
N ILE A 60 -12.09 6.09 5.04
CA ILE A 60 -12.12 7.51 5.37
C ILE A 60 -13.32 8.12 4.64
N GLU A 61 -14.47 8.19 5.30
CA GLU A 61 -15.61 8.99 4.86
C GLU A 61 -15.23 10.47 4.99
N MET A 62 -14.57 11.01 3.96
CA MET A 62 -14.25 12.44 3.85
C MET A 62 -15.52 13.23 3.51
N ALA A 63 -16.45 13.34 4.45
CA ALA A 63 -17.65 14.16 4.32
C ALA A 63 -17.76 15.18 5.47
N GLU A 64 -16.72 15.99 5.67
CA GLU A 64 -16.92 17.33 6.22
C GLU A 64 -16.96 18.31 5.05
N ALA A 65 -18.17 18.51 4.53
CA ALA A 65 -18.45 19.59 3.61
C ALA A 65 -18.18 20.90 4.35
N ASN A 66 -17.03 21.51 4.05
CA ASN A 66 -16.74 22.88 4.48
C ASN A 66 -17.97 23.75 4.15
N PRO A 67 -18.63 24.39 5.12
CA PRO A 67 -19.78 25.23 4.82
C PRO A 67 -19.35 26.31 3.81
N PRO A 68 -20.23 26.70 2.86
CA PRO A 68 -19.88 27.71 1.88
C PRO A 68 -19.44 28.99 2.61
N PRO A 69 -18.43 29.71 2.10
CA PRO A 69 -17.95 30.92 2.74
C PRO A 69 -19.09 31.93 2.93
N PRO A 70 -19.08 32.73 4.00
CA PRO A 70 -20.14 33.70 4.26
C PRO A 70 -20.27 34.70 3.10
N PRO A 71 -21.49 35.17 2.80
CA PRO A 71 -21.71 36.11 1.72
C PRO A 71 -20.96 37.44 1.95
N PRO A 72 -20.46 38.10 0.90
CA PRO A 72 -19.71 39.34 1.03
C PRO A 72 -20.56 40.47 1.63
N PRO A 73 -19.94 41.45 2.33
CA PRO A 73 -20.65 42.56 2.95
C PRO A 73 -21.44 43.35 1.90
N ARG A 74 -22.71 43.64 2.20
CA ARG A 74 -23.51 44.52 1.34
C ARG A 74 -22.93 45.93 1.41
N ARG A 75 -22.51 46.46 0.26
CA ARG A 75 -22.19 47.89 0.13
C ARG A 75 -23.50 48.66 0.19
N THR A 76 -23.69 49.41 1.27
CA THR A 76 -24.70 50.48 1.38
C THR A 76 -24.17 51.74 0.72
#